data_AF-A0A2S7UV29-F1
#
_entry.id   AF-A0A2S7UV29-F1
#
_cell.length_a   1.000
_cell.length_b   1.000
_cell.length_c   1.000
_cell.angle_alpha   90.00
_cell.angle_beta   90.00
_cell.angle_gamma   90.00
#
_symmetry.space_group_name_H-M   'P 1'
#
loop_
_entity.id
_entity.type
_entity.pdbx_description
1 polymer ?
#
loop_
_entity_poly.entity_id
_entity_poly.type
_entity_poly.pdbx_seq_one_letter_code
_entity_poly.pdbx_strand_id
1 'polypeptide(L)'
;MSRLRRVSELNKHPSQTRWMVSYADYMTLMFALFVVLYAKAIVKEDSFNVLSESFGKVFHISGDKGKGTTGDGLLTNQTYQAELLDGNNLLPEKGPELTRENLSISESLDKKVGKPLQALKHEMQTALLQLTENGLAKFELDDDWLTIELNSGMLFPSGSASASPAASIILSQIAKVLSSGDNLIEIRGYTDSLAINNEIFSSNWQLSAARAASVTNLLEKFGIAQQRLGIKANGSNNPIASNETVDGRAKNRRVVIALSRYAFESNELSDNKAKLQQELTDKVTEMASDEDEIQVIKLPHGGLRITTRKDQKRLQDNQNQ
;
A
#
# COMPACT_ATOMS: atom_id res chain seq x y z
N MET A 1 -52.14 83.04 35.19
CA MET A 1 -51.85 81.74 35.82
C MET A 1 -51.84 80.67 34.71
N SER A 2 -50.77 80.53 33.93
CA SER A 2 -49.59 79.67 34.18
C SER A 2 -49.92 78.21 34.51
N ARG A 3 -50.06 77.38 33.47
CA ARG A 3 -49.68 75.96 33.53
C ARG A 3 -48.89 75.60 32.29
N LEU A 4 -47.57 75.77 32.39
CA LEU A 4 -46.61 75.21 31.45
C LEU A 4 -46.61 73.69 31.63
N ARG A 5 -47.13 72.97 30.64
CA ARG A 5 -47.04 71.51 30.55
C ARG A 5 -45.65 71.19 29.97
N ARG A 6 -44.69 70.90 30.84
CA ARG A 6 -43.39 70.34 30.44
C ARG A 6 -43.63 68.91 29.93
N VAL A 7 -43.66 68.73 28.62
CA VAL A 7 -43.58 67.41 27.99
C VAL A 7 -42.11 67.05 27.94
N SER A 8 -41.73 66.04 28.72
CA SER A 8 -40.42 65.40 28.68
C SER A 8 -40.27 64.63 27.36
N GLU A 9 -39.44 65.13 26.45
CA GLU A 9 -38.82 64.27 25.43
C GLU A 9 -37.70 63.47 26.10
N LEU A 10 -38.05 62.28 26.58
CA LEU A 10 -37.09 61.24 26.95
C LEU A 10 -37.84 59.93 26.87
N ASN A 11 -37.84 59.34 25.68
CA ASN A 11 -37.88 57.90 25.39
C ASN A 11 -38.30 57.65 23.94
N LYS A 12 -37.34 57.64 23.02
CA LYS A 12 -37.49 56.98 21.72
C LYS A 12 -36.65 55.69 21.71
N HIS A 13 -37.39 54.59 21.89
CA HIS A 13 -37.14 53.21 21.43
C HIS A 13 -35.87 52.45 21.88
N PRO A 14 -35.94 51.68 23.00
CA PRO A 14 -34.94 50.68 23.36
C PRO A 14 -35.06 49.34 22.58
N SER A 15 -35.90 49.26 21.53
CA SER A 15 -36.19 48.00 20.82
C SER A 15 -35.43 47.79 19.51
N GLN A 16 -34.91 48.85 18.89
CA GLN A 16 -34.23 48.75 17.58
C GLN A 16 -32.76 48.33 17.67
N THR A 17 -32.17 48.18 18.86
CA THR A 17 -30.77 47.75 19.02
C THR A 17 -30.63 46.30 19.50
N ARG A 18 -31.72 45.63 19.90
CA ARG A 18 -31.67 44.24 20.41
C ARG A 18 -31.33 43.19 19.34
N TRP A 19 -31.85 43.34 18.12
CA TRP A 19 -31.55 42.41 17.02
C TRP A 19 -30.08 42.48 16.59
N MET A 20 -29.46 43.66 16.72
CA MET A 20 -28.05 43.87 16.42
C MET A 20 -27.14 43.11 17.39
N VAL A 21 -27.55 42.96 18.65
CA VAL A 21 -26.78 42.20 19.66
C VAL A 21 -26.79 40.70 19.34
N SER A 22 -27.95 40.12 18.99
CA SER A 22 -28.02 38.70 18.61
C SER A 22 -27.31 38.42 17.28
N TYR A 23 -27.34 39.36 16.33
CA TYR A 23 -26.58 39.25 15.09
C TYR A 23 -25.07 39.32 15.32
N ALA A 24 -24.62 40.24 16.19
CA ALA A 24 -23.22 40.33 16.56
C ALA A 24 -22.72 39.06 17.26
N ASP A 25 -23.53 38.49 18.16
CA ASP A 25 -23.22 37.21 18.83
C ASP A 25 -23.07 36.07 17.82
N TYR A 26 -24.02 35.94 16.88
CA TYR A 26 -23.95 34.94 15.80
C TYR A 26 -22.69 35.08 14.94
N MET A 27 -22.31 36.30 14.55
CA MET A 27 -21.11 36.56 13.75
C MET A 27 -19.84 36.18 14.52
N THR A 28 -19.79 36.42 15.83
CA THR A 28 -18.65 36.02 16.66
C THR A 28 -18.58 34.50 16.89
N LEU A 29 -19.72 33.81 17.01
CA LEU A 29 -19.75 32.34 17.08
C LEU A 29 -19.30 31.70 15.76
N MET A 30 -19.74 32.24 14.61
CA MET A 30 -19.27 31.82 13.28
C MET A 30 -17.77 32.01 13.14
N PHE A 31 -17.24 33.18 13.54
CA PHE A 31 -15.81 33.47 13.50
C PHE A 31 -15.00 32.51 14.38
N ALA A 32 -15.43 32.29 15.63
CA ALA A 32 -14.78 31.34 16.53
C ALA A 32 -14.79 29.91 15.96
N LEU A 33 -15.91 29.47 15.38
CA LEU A 33 -16.01 28.17 14.72
C LEU A 33 -15.03 28.06 13.54
N PHE A 34 -14.96 29.09 12.69
CA PHE A 34 -14.03 29.11 11.56
C PHE A 34 -12.57 29.11 12.00
N VAL A 35 -12.21 29.83 13.06
CA VAL A 35 -10.84 29.82 13.62
C VAL A 35 -10.48 28.41 14.12
N VAL A 36 -11.39 27.72 14.81
CA VAL A 36 -11.17 26.34 15.27
C VAL A 36 -11.03 25.36 14.10
N LEU A 37 -11.90 25.48 13.08
CA LEU A 37 -11.82 24.64 11.88
C LEU A 37 -10.55 24.93 11.06
N TYR A 38 -10.14 26.19 10.98
CA TYR A 38 -8.91 26.61 10.33
C TYR A 38 -7.67 26.09 11.07
N ALA A 39 -7.68 26.12 12.41
CA ALA A 39 -6.64 25.51 13.23
C ALA A 39 -6.54 23.99 12.99
N LYS A 40 -7.68 23.28 12.94
CA LYS A 40 -7.69 21.84 12.58
C LYS A 40 -7.14 21.59 11.17
N ALA A 41 -7.44 22.45 10.21
CA ALA A 41 -6.96 22.32 8.84
C ALA A 41 -5.46 22.61 8.68
N ILE A 42 -4.87 23.47 9.53
CA ILE A 42 -3.43 23.76 9.53
C ILE A 42 -2.60 22.68 10.21
N VAL A 43 -3.18 21.88 11.12
CA VAL A 43 -2.48 20.77 11.77
C VAL A 43 -2.20 19.69 10.72
N LYS A 44 -1.05 19.88 10.07
CA LYS A 44 -0.42 19.02 9.08
C LYS A 44 0.16 17.77 9.78
N GLU A 45 0.25 16.69 9.03
CA GLU A 45 0.65 15.31 9.36
C GLU A 45 1.96 15.08 10.14
N ASP A 46 2.63 16.10 10.66
CA ASP A 46 3.94 15.96 11.31
C ASP A 46 3.85 15.12 12.59
N SER A 47 2.71 15.14 13.29
CA SER A 47 2.51 14.31 14.49
C SER A 47 2.37 12.81 14.19
N PHE A 48 1.94 12.43 12.98
CA PHE A 48 1.84 11.01 12.60
C PHE A 48 3.21 10.43 12.23
N ASN A 49 4.09 11.24 11.65
CA ASN A 49 5.48 10.83 11.36
C ASN A 49 6.29 10.61 12.65
N VAL A 50 6.12 11.48 13.67
CA VAL A 50 6.80 11.31 14.97
C VAL A 50 6.28 10.07 15.71
N LEU A 51 4.98 9.77 15.64
CA LEU A 51 4.41 8.53 16.19
C LEU A 51 4.95 7.29 15.46
N SER A 52 5.06 7.34 14.13
CA SER A 52 5.61 6.24 13.31
C SER A 52 7.09 6.00 13.61
N GLU A 53 7.87 7.06 13.83
CA GLU A 53 9.29 6.98 14.21
C GLU A 53 9.46 6.42 15.63
N SER A 54 8.54 6.76 16.54
CA SER A 54 8.51 6.23 17.91
C SER A 54 8.18 4.74 17.93
N PHE A 55 7.16 4.32 17.19
CA PHE A 55 6.79 2.91 17.04
C PHE A 55 7.90 2.12 16.34
N GLY A 56 8.52 2.67 15.29
CA GLY A 56 9.69 2.08 14.63
C GLY A 56 10.88 1.87 15.58
N LYS A 57 11.17 2.84 16.46
CA LYS A 57 12.21 2.70 17.49
C LYS A 57 11.89 1.62 18.53
N VAL A 58 10.62 1.41 18.88
CA VAL A 58 10.20 0.34 19.80
C VAL A 58 10.32 -1.04 19.17
N PHE A 59 10.04 -1.18 17.86
CA PHE A 59 10.23 -2.45 17.16
C PHE A 59 11.69 -2.79 16.83
N HIS A 60 12.59 -1.80 16.81
CA HIS A 60 14.04 -1.99 16.65
C HIS A 60 14.80 -2.33 17.96
N ILE A 61 14.12 -2.45 19.10
CA ILE A 61 14.72 -2.81 20.41
C ILE A 61 14.71 -4.33 20.67
N SER A 62 14.29 -5.15 19.71
CA SER A 62 14.35 -6.61 19.83
C SER A 62 15.29 -7.23 18.80
N GLY A 63 16.60 -7.14 19.05
CA GLY A 63 17.59 -7.94 18.34
C GLY A 63 18.98 -7.32 18.22
N ASP A 64 19.72 -7.19 19.34
CA ASP A 64 21.06 -7.78 19.55
C ASP A 64 21.69 -7.20 20.84
N LYS A 65 22.56 -7.98 21.45
CA LYS A 65 22.95 -8.01 22.87
C LYS A 65 23.59 -6.72 23.41
N GLY A 66 23.10 -6.23 24.56
CA GLY A 66 23.91 -5.42 25.48
C GLY A 66 23.16 -4.50 26.47
N LYS A 67 23.02 -4.96 27.73
CA LYS A 67 22.64 -4.22 28.96
C LYS A 67 21.25 -3.57 29.00
N GLY A 68 20.34 -4.24 29.70
CA GLY A 68 18.94 -3.85 29.82
C GLY A 68 18.63 -2.71 30.80
N THR A 69 17.46 -2.11 30.56
CA THR A 69 16.50 -1.77 31.61
C THR A 69 15.14 -2.34 31.21
N THR A 70 14.51 -3.02 32.15
CA THR A 70 13.29 -3.82 32.10
C THR A 70 12.09 -3.14 31.45
N GLY A 71 11.50 -3.79 30.46
CA GLY A 71 10.13 -3.56 29.98
C GLY A 71 9.51 -4.89 29.62
N ASP A 72 8.64 -5.39 30.48
CA ASP A 72 7.98 -6.71 30.39
C ASP A 72 7.02 -6.75 29.20
N GLY A 73 7.40 -7.50 28.15
CA GLY A 73 6.60 -7.73 26.95
C GLY A 73 5.99 -9.13 26.98
N LEU A 74 4.69 -9.19 27.25
CA LEU A 74 3.89 -10.39 27.57
C LEU A 74 3.80 -11.51 26.49
N LEU A 75 4.60 -11.53 25.41
CA LEU A 75 4.33 -12.42 24.26
C LEU A 75 5.50 -13.27 23.73
N THR A 76 6.64 -13.40 24.42
CA THR A 76 7.82 -14.10 23.85
C THR A 76 8.15 -15.49 24.39
N ASN A 77 7.33 -16.10 25.25
CA ASN A 77 7.60 -17.48 25.72
C ASN A 77 6.86 -18.55 24.90
N GLN A 78 7.37 -18.84 23.71
CA GLN A 78 7.32 -20.19 23.15
C GLN A 78 8.76 -20.67 22.91
N THR A 79 9.39 -21.12 23.98
CA THR A 79 10.73 -21.71 23.94
C THR A 79 10.60 -23.17 23.51
N TYR A 80 10.92 -23.48 22.26
CA TYR A 80 11.33 -24.82 21.87
C TYR A 80 12.71 -25.09 22.47
N GLN A 81 12.78 -25.78 23.60
CA GLN A 81 14.03 -26.29 24.16
C GLN A 81 14.45 -27.53 23.38
N ALA A 82 15.40 -27.38 22.45
CA ALA A 82 16.23 -28.50 22.01
C ALA A 82 17.44 -28.58 22.97
N GLU A 83 17.42 -29.54 23.89
CA GLU A 83 18.62 -29.93 24.63
C GLU A 83 19.64 -30.51 23.65
N LEU A 84 20.72 -29.77 23.40
CA LEU A 84 21.89 -30.29 22.71
C LEU A 84 22.78 -30.97 23.75
N LEU A 85 22.82 -32.30 23.67
CA LEU A 85 23.81 -33.13 24.35
C LEU A 85 25.21 -32.83 23.80
N ASP A 86 26.14 -32.77 24.74
CA ASP A 86 27.55 -32.48 24.64
C ASP A 86 28.30 -33.46 23.70
N GLY A 87 29.08 -32.94 22.75
CA GLY A 87 29.93 -33.77 21.89
C GLY A 87 30.42 -33.12 20.59
N ASN A 88 31.69 -32.71 20.61
CA ASN A 88 32.55 -32.21 19.53
C ASN A 88 32.54 -30.70 19.26
N ASN A 89 33.63 -30.06 19.70
CA ASN A 89 34.08 -28.71 19.37
C ASN A 89 34.34 -28.53 17.86
N LEU A 90 33.29 -28.33 17.07
CA LEU A 90 33.40 -27.56 15.84
C LEU A 90 32.94 -26.15 16.18
N LEU A 91 33.87 -25.20 16.17
CA LEU A 91 33.51 -23.78 16.23
C LEU A 91 32.50 -23.56 15.09
N PRO A 92 31.30 -23.00 15.36
CA PRO A 92 30.40 -22.65 14.29
C PRO A 92 31.16 -21.67 13.38
N GLU A 93 31.41 -22.09 12.15
CA GLU A 93 32.04 -21.24 11.15
C GLU A 93 31.18 -19.98 11.04
N LYS A 94 31.74 -18.85 11.47
CA LYS A 94 31.05 -17.56 11.46
C LYS A 94 30.83 -17.23 9.99
N GLY A 95 29.62 -17.47 9.49
CA GLY A 95 29.23 -17.06 8.15
C GLY A 95 29.52 -15.56 7.94
N PRO A 96 29.66 -15.12 6.67
CA PRO A 96 30.08 -13.76 6.37
C PRO A 96 29.22 -12.74 7.12
N GLU A 97 29.89 -11.86 7.87
CA GLU A 97 29.27 -10.82 8.67
C GLU A 97 28.76 -9.75 7.70
N LEU A 98 27.43 -9.57 7.62
CA LEU A 98 26.82 -8.57 6.76
C LEU A 98 27.20 -7.17 7.28
N THR A 99 28.26 -6.59 6.74
CA THR A 99 28.66 -5.22 7.00
C THR A 99 27.57 -4.26 6.50
N ARG A 100 27.22 -3.26 7.33
CA ARG A 100 26.19 -2.25 7.03
C ARG A 100 26.43 -1.47 5.72
N GLU A 101 27.65 -1.49 5.18
CA GLU A 101 27.98 -0.88 3.88
C GLU A 101 27.34 -1.59 2.68
N ASN A 102 26.97 -2.88 2.78
CA ASN A 102 26.30 -3.60 1.70
C ASN A 102 24.76 -3.57 1.80
N LEU A 103 24.21 -2.77 2.72
CA LEU A 103 22.78 -2.63 2.98
C LEU A 103 22.21 -1.28 2.53
N SER A 104 22.85 -0.63 1.55
CA SER A 104 22.15 0.35 0.73
C SER A 104 21.27 -0.35 -0.30
N ILE A 105 20.28 -1.12 0.18
CA ILE A 105 19.05 -1.35 -0.59
C ILE A 105 18.31 -0.02 -0.50
N SER A 106 18.73 0.97 -1.30
CA SER A 106 17.88 2.09 -1.63
C SER A 106 16.72 1.51 -2.43
N GLU A 107 15.71 1.05 -1.69
CA GLU A 107 14.43 0.53 -2.15
C GLU A 107 13.57 1.68 -2.73
N SER A 108 14.18 2.66 -3.41
CA SER A 108 13.49 3.40 -4.45
C SER A 108 13.36 2.46 -5.65
N LEU A 109 12.45 1.50 -5.52
CA LEU A 109 11.78 0.92 -6.67
C LEU A 109 11.12 2.13 -7.36
N ASP A 110 11.82 2.74 -8.32
CA ASP A 110 11.30 3.77 -9.21
C ASP A 110 10.23 3.10 -10.07
N LYS A 111 9.08 2.82 -9.46
CA LYS A 111 7.95 2.17 -10.12
C LYS A 111 7.60 3.01 -11.33
N LYS A 112 7.82 2.45 -12.52
CA LYS A 112 7.52 3.11 -13.78
C LYS A 112 6.10 3.67 -13.76
N VAL A 113 5.97 4.96 -14.01
CA VAL A 113 4.65 5.60 -14.15
C VAL A 113 4.07 5.17 -15.49
N GLY A 114 2.83 4.70 -15.48
CA GLY A 114 2.11 4.29 -16.68
C GLY A 114 1.55 5.50 -17.44
N LYS A 115 0.55 5.25 -18.30
CA LYS A 115 -0.12 6.35 -19.01
C LYS A 115 -0.78 7.33 -18.02
N PRO A 116 -0.80 8.64 -18.34
CA PRO A 116 -1.49 9.64 -17.53
C PRO A 116 -2.96 9.27 -17.32
N LEU A 117 -3.38 9.19 -16.06
CA LEU A 117 -4.73 8.77 -15.68
C LEU A 117 -5.80 9.74 -16.21
N GLN A 118 -5.48 11.03 -16.37
CA GLN A 118 -6.38 12.05 -16.92
C GLN A 118 -6.74 11.76 -18.38
N ALA A 119 -5.76 11.34 -19.19
CA ALA A 119 -6.00 11.00 -20.59
C ALA A 119 -6.88 9.75 -20.71
N LEU A 120 -6.56 8.70 -19.93
CA LEU A 120 -7.35 7.48 -19.85
C LEU A 120 -8.79 7.76 -19.39
N LYS A 121 -8.98 8.65 -18.42
CA LYS A 121 -10.32 9.06 -17.97
C LYS A 121 -11.13 9.65 -19.11
N HIS A 122 -10.56 10.58 -19.87
CA HIS A 122 -11.25 11.23 -20.98
C HIS A 122 -11.62 10.22 -22.09
N GLU A 123 -10.71 9.33 -22.45
CA GLU A 123 -10.97 8.26 -23.43
C GLU A 123 -12.09 7.33 -22.95
N MET A 124 -12.06 6.91 -21.68
CA MET A 124 -13.08 6.05 -21.09
C MET A 124 -14.45 6.72 -21.01
N GLN A 125 -14.51 7.99 -20.59
CA GLN A 125 -15.76 8.75 -20.55
C GLN A 125 -16.38 8.88 -21.94
N THR A 126 -15.55 9.07 -22.97
CA THR A 126 -16.00 9.13 -24.36
C THR A 126 -16.54 7.76 -24.81
N ALA A 127 -15.82 6.67 -24.50
CA ALA A 127 -16.22 5.32 -24.89
C ALA A 127 -17.51 4.84 -24.18
N LEU A 128 -17.75 5.29 -22.95
CA LEU A 128 -18.85 4.85 -22.09
C LEU A 128 -19.90 5.96 -21.84
N LEU A 129 -20.02 6.91 -22.76
CA LEU A 129 -20.88 8.09 -22.61
C LEU A 129 -22.34 7.69 -22.30
N GLN A 130 -22.91 6.75 -23.07
CA GLN A 130 -24.27 6.25 -22.85
C GLN A 130 -24.48 5.62 -21.47
N LEU A 131 -23.49 4.91 -20.93
CA LEU A 131 -23.60 4.29 -19.60
C LEU A 131 -23.53 5.33 -18.50
N THR A 132 -22.71 6.37 -18.71
CA THR A 132 -22.54 7.47 -17.76
C THR A 132 -23.82 8.31 -17.69
N GLU A 133 -24.43 8.61 -18.84
CA GLU A 133 -25.71 9.34 -18.93
C GLU A 133 -26.86 8.60 -18.25
N ASN A 134 -26.87 7.26 -18.36
CA ASN A 134 -27.85 6.41 -17.68
C ASN A 134 -27.53 6.15 -16.20
N GLY A 135 -26.45 6.71 -15.66
CA GLY A 135 -26.03 6.52 -14.26
C GLY A 135 -25.56 5.10 -13.93
N LEU A 136 -25.21 4.31 -14.94
CA LEU A 136 -24.76 2.91 -14.82
C LEU A 136 -23.25 2.78 -14.63
N ALA A 137 -22.51 3.83 -14.98
CA ALA A 137 -21.08 3.94 -14.79
C ALA A 137 -20.72 5.28 -14.11
N LYS A 138 -19.77 5.25 -13.18
CA LYS A 138 -19.21 6.45 -12.53
C LYS A 138 -17.69 6.40 -12.59
N PHE A 139 -17.07 7.56 -12.81
CA PHE A 139 -15.63 7.72 -12.86
C PHE A 139 -15.15 8.58 -11.71
N GLU A 140 -14.11 8.14 -11.03
CA GLU A 140 -13.47 8.88 -9.95
C GLU A 140 -11.96 8.77 -10.11
N LEU A 141 -11.29 9.92 -10.04
CA LEU A 141 -9.86 10.05 -10.24
C LEU A 141 -9.25 10.58 -8.94
N ASP A 142 -8.27 9.84 -8.46
CA ASP A 142 -7.43 10.15 -7.32
C ASP A 142 -5.95 10.20 -7.77
N ASP A 143 -5.04 10.55 -6.88
CA ASP A 143 -3.60 10.69 -7.19
C ASP A 143 -2.97 9.35 -7.65
N ASP A 144 -3.44 8.24 -7.08
CA ASP A 144 -2.89 6.91 -7.35
C ASP A 144 -3.78 6.06 -8.28
N TRP A 145 -5.06 6.39 -8.40
CA TRP A 145 -6.05 5.53 -9.02
C TRP A 145 -7.06 6.27 -9.90
N LEU A 146 -7.31 5.73 -11.09
CA LEU A 146 -8.53 5.99 -11.85
C LEU A 146 -9.49 4.83 -11.62
N THR A 147 -10.64 5.10 -11.03
CA THR A 147 -11.66 4.09 -10.74
C THR A 147 -12.87 4.24 -11.64
N ILE A 148 -13.29 3.11 -12.21
CA ILE A 148 -14.47 2.97 -13.04
C ILE A 148 -15.44 2.08 -12.28
N GLU A 149 -16.46 2.69 -11.68
CA GLU A 149 -17.51 2.00 -10.96
C GLU A 149 -18.61 1.58 -11.93
N LEU A 150 -18.93 0.29 -11.94
CA LEU A 150 -19.99 -0.29 -12.76
C LEU A 150 -21.04 -0.96 -11.86
N ASN A 151 -22.32 -0.70 -12.15
CA ASN A 151 -23.39 -1.38 -11.42
C ASN A 151 -23.38 -2.89 -11.68
N SER A 152 -23.40 -3.71 -10.62
CA SER A 152 -23.35 -5.16 -10.76
C SER A 152 -24.60 -5.76 -11.39
N GLY A 153 -25.77 -5.14 -11.25
CA GLY A 153 -27.02 -5.67 -11.82
C GLY A 153 -27.04 -5.69 -13.35
N MET A 154 -26.22 -4.85 -13.98
CA MET A 154 -26.01 -4.86 -15.43
C MET A 154 -25.01 -5.94 -15.85
N LEU A 155 -23.99 -6.18 -15.02
CA LEU A 155 -22.92 -7.13 -15.31
C LEU A 155 -23.30 -8.58 -14.98
N PHE A 156 -24.11 -8.78 -13.94
CA PHE A 156 -24.40 -10.08 -13.36
C PHE A 156 -25.86 -10.17 -12.93
N PRO A 157 -26.51 -11.34 -13.15
CA PRO A 157 -27.76 -11.64 -12.47
C PRO A 157 -27.62 -11.61 -10.94
N SER A 158 -28.75 -11.47 -10.25
CA SER A 158 -28.78 -11.53 -8.78
C SER A 158 -28.22 -12.86 -8.27
N GLY A 159 -27.36 -12.80 -7.25
CA GLY A 159 -26.75 -13.99 -6.64
C GLY A 159 -25.77 -14.78 -7.54
N SER A 160 -25.43 -14.27 -8.73
CA SER A 160 -24.55 -14.94 -9.69
C SER A 160 -23.25 -14.16 -9.93
N ALA A 161 -22.19 -14.89 -10.28
CA ALA A 161 -20.94 -14.37 -10.81
C ALA A 161 -20.76 -14.63 -12.31
N SER A 162 -21.75 -15.23 -12.98
CA SER A 162 -21.72 -15.42 -14.42
C SER A 162 -22.07 -14.12 -15.14
N ALA A 163 -21.12 -13.62 -15.93
CA ALA A 163 -21.27 -12.34 -16.61
C ALA A 163 -22.36 -12.39 -17.68
N SER A 164 -23.18 -11.36 -17.74
CA SER A 164 -24.25 -11.23 -18.75
C SER A 164 -23.68 -10.97 -20.15
N PRO A 165 -24.45 -11.22 -21.22
CA PRO A 165 -24.04 -10.82 -22.58
C PRO A 165 -23.79 -9.31 -22.69
N ALA A 166 -24.60 -8.49 -22.00
CA ALA A 166 -24.40 -7.05 -21.94
C ALA A 166 -23.08 -6.68 -21.26
N ALA A 167 -22.68 -7.40 -20.20
CA ALA A 167 -21.39 -7.23 -19.55
C ALA A 167 -20.23 -7.43 -20.53
N SER A 168 -20.31 -8.43 -21.40
CA SER A 168 -19.27 -8.72 -22.39
C SER A 168 -19.08 -7.56 -23.38
N ILE A 169 -20.18 -6.93 -23.83
CA ILE A 169 -20.13 -5.78 -24.74
C ILE A 169 -19.42 -4.60 -24.06
N ILE A 170 -19.83 -4.28 -22.82
CA ILE A 170 -19.29 -3.15 -22.06
C ILE A 170 -17.81 -3.36 -21.72
N LEU A 171 -17.47 -4.54 -21.21
CA LEU A 171 -16.09 -4.87 -20.86
C LEU A 171 -15.18 -4.92 -22.09
N SER A 172 -15.70 -5.26 -23.29
CA SER A 172 -14.93 -5.18 -24.53
C SER A 172 -14.59 -3.73 -24.92
N GLN A 173 -15.49 -2.77 -24.66
CA GLN A 173 -15.22 -1.35 -24.91
C GLN A 173 -14.17 -0.81 -23.95
N ILE A 174 -14.26 -1.20 -22.66
CA ILE A 174 -13.25 -0.86 -21.64
C ILE A 174 -11.90 -1.45 -22.03
N ALA A 175 -11.85 -2.73 -22.41
CA ALA A 175 -10.62 -3.41 -22.78
C ALA A 175 -9.92 -2.73 -23.98
N LYS A 176 -10.67 -2.22 -24.96
CA LYS A 176 -10.10 -1.48 -26.11
C LYS A 176 -9.33 -0.22 -25.71
N VAL A 177 -9.78 0.48 -24.67
CA VAL A 177 -9.10 1.67 -24.16
C VAL A 177 -7.90 1.25 -23.28
N LEU A 178 -8.09 0.23 -22.43
CA LEU A 178 -7.06 -0.31 -21.51
C LEU A 178 -5.88 -0.97 -22.22
N SER A 179 -6.10 -1.56 -23.41
CA SER A 179 -5.06 -2.27 -24.17
C SER A 179 -3.95 -1.36 -24.63
N SER A 180 -4.22 -0.06 -24.78
CA SER A 180 -3.24 0.92 -25.22
C SER A 180 -2.22 1.28 -24.13
N GLY A 181 -2.56 1.11 -22.84
CA GLY A 181 -1.72 1.47 -21.70
C GLY A 181 -0.96 0.29 -21.10
N ASP A 182 -0.03 0.57 -20.20
CA ASP A 182 0.75 -0.42 -19.43
C ASP A 182 0.42 -0.41 -17.93
N ASN A 183 -0.50 0.46 -17.49
CA ASN A 183 -0.95 0.59 -16.11
C ASN A 183 -1.42 -0.76 -15.52
N LEU A 184 -1.13 -0.97 -14.23
CA LEU A 184 -1.71 -2.05 -13.43
C LEU A 184 -3.22 -1.82 -13.24
N ILE A 185 -3.97 -2.91 -13.23
CA ILE A 185 -5.43 -2.90 -13.16
C ILE A 185 -5.87 -3.83 -12.03
N GLU A 186 -6.60 -3.28 -11.07
CA GLU A 186 -7.17 -4.02 -9.94
C GLU A 186 -8.71 -4.05 -10.06
N ILE A 187 -9.28 -5.24 -10.11
CA ILE A 187 -10.72 -5.45 -10.20
C ILE A 187 -11.25 -5.69 -8.78
N ARG A 188 -12.07 -4.77 -8.29
CA ARG A 188 -12.62 -4.77 -6.93
C ARG A 188 -14.09 -5.15 -6.95
N GLY A 189 -14.45 -6.27 -6.31
CA GLY A 189 -15.83 -6.73 -6.20
C GLY A 189 -16.50 -6.29 -4.89
N TYR A 190 -17.74 -5.83 -4.97
CA TYR A 190 -18.57 -5.45 -3.81
C TYR A 190 -19.96 -6.07 -3.87
N THR A 191 -20.57 -6.29 -2.71
CA THR A 191 -21.97 -6.72 -2.54
C THR A 191 -22.73 -5.73 -1.67
N ASP A 192 -24.05 -5.92 -1.55
CA ASP A 192 -24.82 -5.29 -0.48
C ASP A 192 -24.66 -6.07 0.82
N SER A 193 -25.34 -5.61 1.88
CA SER A 193 -25.31 -6.25 3.20
C SER A 193 -26.21 -7.49 3.33
N LEU A 194 -26.98 -7.86 2.30
CA LEU A 194 -27.84 -9.05 2.40
C LEU A 194 -26.93 -10.27 2.40
N ALA A 195 -27.11 -11.14 3.39
CA ALA A 195 -26.32 -12.36 3.49
C ALA A 195 -26.64 -13.26 2.30
N ILE A 196 -25.60 -13.68 1.59
CA ILE A 196 -25.69 -14.68 0.52
C ILE A 196 -25.19 -16.00 1.06
N ASN A 197 -26.07 -17.00 0.93
CA ASN A 197 -25.78 -18.40 1.19
C ASN A 197 -26.60 -19.23 0.21
N ASN A 198 -25.98 -19.66 -0.89
CA ASN A 198 -26.58 -20.54 -1.88
C ASN A 198 -25.62 -21.69 -2.21
N GLU A 199 -26.03 -22.61 -3.08
CA GLU A 199 -25.25 -23.80 -3.46
C GLU A 199 -23.87 -23.48 -4.03
N ILE A 200 -23.66 -22.27 -4.55
CA ILE A 200 -22.43 -21.85 -5.22
C ILE A 200 -21.55 -20.98 -4.31
N PHE A 201 -22.17 -20.10 -3.52
CA PHE A 201 -21.49 -19.10 -2.72
C PHE A 201 -21.93 -19.18 -1.26
N SER A 202 -20.96 -19.44 -0.39
CA SER A 202 -21.13 -19.51 1.06
C SER A 202 -21.20 -18.14 1.74
N SER A 203 -20.71 -17.09 1.07
CA SER A 203 -20.63 -15.74 1.62
C SER A 203 -20.53 -14.64 0.56
N ASN A 204 -20.79 -13.41 0.99
CA ASN A 204 -20.59 -12.21 0.17
C ASN A 204 -19.13 -12.00 -0.26
N TRP A 205 -18.17 -12.40 0.57
CA TRP A 205 -16.75 -12.41 0.19
C TRP A 205 -16.52 -13.29 -1.03
N GLN A 206 -17.01 -14.52 -1.00
CA GLN A 206 -16.85 -15.46 -2.10
C GLN A 206 -17.56 -14.97 -3.37
N LEU A 207 -18.79 -14.43 -3.28
CA LEU A 207 -19.47 -13.87 -4.43
C LEU A 207 -18.71 -12.67 -5.02
N SER A 208 -18.21 -11.77 -4.17
CA SER A 208 -17.47 -10.59 -4.62
C SER A 208 -16.16 -10.97 -5.32
N ALA A 209 -15.44 -11.96 -4.78
CA ALA A 209 -14.24 -12.52 -5.38
C ALA A 209 -14.53 -13.16 -6.74
N ALA A 210 -15.58 -13.98 -6.81
CA ALA A 210 -15.99 -14.66 -8.04
C ALA A 210 -16.39 -13.67 -9.13
N ARG A 211 -17.13 -12.60 -8.79
CA ARG A 211 -17.48 -11.53 -9.75
C ARG A 211 -16.25 -10.81 -10.27
N ALA A 212 -15.32 -10.47 -9.38
CA ALA A 212 -14.06 -9.84 -9.78
C ALA A 212 -13.27 -10.76 -10.73
N ALA A 213 -13.15 -12.05 -10.41
CA ALA A 213 -12.49 -13.03 -11.26
C ALA A 213 -13.17 -13.17 -12.64
N SER A 214 -14.52 -13.19 -12.70
CA SER A 214 -15.25 -13.23 -13.97
C SER A 214 -14.96 -12.01 -14.87
N VAL A 215 -14.89 -10.80 -14.28
CA VAL A 215 -14.50 -9.60 -15.03
C VAL A 215 -13.06 -9.70 -15.51
N THR A 216 -12.13 -10.13 -14.66
CA THR A 216 -10.72 -10.33 -15.01
C THR A 216 -10.57 -11.28 -16.20
N ASN A 217 -11.22 -12.44 -16.15
CA ASN A 217 -11.18 -13.42 -17.23
C ASN A 217 -11.73 -12.87 -18.55
N LEU A 218 -12.76 -12.01 -18.50
CA LEU A 218 -13.28 -11.35 -19.69
C LEU A 218 -12.30 -10.32 -20.25
N LEU A 219 -11.68 -9.50 -19.39
CA LEU A 219 -10.67 -8.52 -19.82
C LEU A 219 -9.45 -9.21 -20.43
N GLU A 220 -8.99 -10.31 -19.84
CA GLU A 220 -7.93 -11.15 -20.40
C GLU A 220 -8.32 -11.69 -21.78
N LYS A 221 -9.53 -12.23 -21.92
CA LYS A 221 -10.07 -12.70 -23.20
C LYS A 221 -10.13 -11.60 -24.26
N PHE A 222 -10.29 -10.34 -23.87
CA PHE A 222 -10.27 -9.18 -24.77
C PHE A 222 -8.87 -8.61 -25.04
N GLY A 223 -7.81 -9.29 -24.57
CA GLY A 223 -6.42 -8.99 -24.91
C GLY A 223 -5.66 -8.18 -23.87
N ILE A 224 -6.19 -8.02 -22.65
CA ILE A 224 -5.42 -7.43 -21.55
C ILE A 224 -4.45 -8.47 -20.99
N ALA A 225 -3.16 -8.12 -20.90
CA ALA A 225 -2.15 -9.01 -20.35
C ALA A 225 -2.47 -9.41 -18.91
N GLN A 226 -2.48 -10.72 -18.63
CA GLN A 226 -2.82 -11.29 -17.32
C GLN A 226 -1.99 -10.69 -16.18
N GLN A 227 -0.71 -10.40 -16.45
CA GLN A 227 0.23 -9.86 -15.47
C GLN A 227 -0.11 -8.44 -15.01
N ARG A 228 -0.93 -7.71 -15.79
CA ARG A 228 -1.43 -6.38 -15.41
C ARG A 228 -2.66 -6.46 -14.50
N LEU A 229 -3.29 -7.63 -14.40
CA LEU A 229 -4.58 -7.80 -13.75
C LEU A 229 -4.41 -8.36 -12.34
N GLY A 230 -5.04 -7.69 -11.37
CA GLY A 230 -5.21 -8.17 -10.00
C GLY A 230 -6.68 -8.17 -9.61
N ILE A 231 -7.05 -8.99 -8.64
CA ILE A 231 -8.41 -8.99 -8.07
C ILE A 231 -8.37 -8.65 -6.59
N LYS A 232 -9.42 -7.95 -6.13
CA LYS A 232 -9.67 -7.71 -4.72
C LYS A 232 -11.14 -7.95 -4.42
N ALA A 233 -11.39 -8.80 -3.44
CA ALA A 233 -12.73 -9.04 -2.91
C ALA A 233 -12.94 -8.11 -1.72
N ASN A 234 -14.06 -7.38 -1.66
CA ASN A 234 -14.40 -6.54 -0.51
C ASN A 234 -15.68 -7.01 0.21
N GLY A 235 -16.44 -7.95 -0.38
CA GLY A 235 -17.72 -8.39 0.17
C GLY A 235 -18.68 -7.22 0.36
N SER A 236 -19.36 -7.19 1.51
CA SER A 236 -20.29 -6.12 1.90
C SER A 236 -19.63 -4.92 2.59
N ASN A 237 -18.29 -4.89 2.66
CA ASN A 237 -17.55 -3.82 3.32
C ASN A 237 -17.48 -2.58 2.43
N ASN A 238 -17.25 -1.41 3.04
CA ASN A 238 -17.17 -0.11 2.35
C ASN A 238 -18.42 0.21 1.49
N PRO A 239 -19.62 0.24 2.10
CA PRO A 239 -20.83 0.68 1.41
C PRO A 239 -20.73 2.17 1.04
N ILE A 240 -21.24 2.53 -0.13
CA ILE A 240 -21.29 3.92 -0.62
C ILE A 240 -22.67 4.56 -0.43
N ALA A 241 -23.67 3.74 -0.11
CA ALA A 241 -25.03 4.16 0.16
C ALA A 241 -25.65 3.33 1.29
N SER A 242 -26.78 3.80 1.85
CA SER A 242 -27.48 3.09 2.92
C SER A 242 -27.96 1.72 2.44
N ASN A 243 -27.67 0.67 3.22
CA ASN A 243 -28.16 -0.69 2.94
C ASN A 243 -29.63 -0.90 3.32
N GLU A 244 -30.28 0.08 3.94
CA GLU A 244 -31.69 -0.02 4.36
C GLU A 244 -32.64 0.08 3.15
N THR A 245 -32.26 0.87 2.15
CA THR A 245 -33.08 1.10 0.95
C THR A 245 -32.70 0.15 -0.18
N VAL A 246 -33.69 -0.20 -1.03
CA VAL A 246 -33.44 -1.03 -2.23
C VAL A 246 -32.46 -0.33 -3.18
N ASP A 247 -32.63 0.98 -3.36
CA ASP A 247 -31.76 1.80 -4.21
C ASP A 247 -30.32 1.86 -3.67
N GLY A 248 -30.16 2.10 -2.37
CA GLY A 248 -28.82 2.13 -1.76
C GLY A 248 -28.11 0.78 -1.82
N ARG A 249 -28.83 -0.34 -1.62
CA ARG A 249 -28.26 -1.68 -1.87
C ARG A 249 -27.86 -1.87 -3.34
N ALA A 250 -28.65 -1.38 -4.29
CA ALA A 250 -28.32 -1.47 -5.70
C ALA A 250 -27.04 -0.70 -6.07
N LYS A 251 -26.78 0.45 -5.42
CA LYS A 251 -25.52 1.20 -5.53
C LYS A 251 -24.35 0.45 -4.89
N ASN A 252 -24.56 -0.19 -3.73
CA ASN A 252 -23.51 -0.96 -3.07
C ASN A 252 -23.07 -2.20 -3.87
N ARG A 253 -23.98 -2.83 -4.62
CA ARG A 253 -23.67 -3.92 -5.56
C ARG A 253 -22.96 -3.37 -6.81
N ARG A 254 -21.64 -3.25 -6.74
CA ARG A 254 -20.80 -2.70 -7.81
C ARG A 254 -19.53 -3.51 -8.04
N VAL A 255 -19.00 -3.41 -9.24
CA VAL A 255 -17.63 -3.82 -9.55
C VAL A 255 -16.86 -2.58 -9.96
N VAL A 256 -15.68 -2.39 -9.37
CA VAL A 256 -14.82 -1.25 -9.66
C VAL A 256 -13.59 -1.75 -10.39
N ILE A 257 -13.32 -1.19 -11.56
CA ILE A 257 -12.07 -1.40 -12.29
C ILE A 257 -11.16 -0.22 -11.93
N ALA A 258 -10.11 -0.48 -11.16
CA ALA A 258 -9.18 0.53 -10.67
C ALA A 258 -7.86 0.45 -11.45
N LEU A 259 -7.50 1.49 -12.17
CA LEU A 259 -6.23 1.61 -12.88
C LEU A 259 -5.25 2.35 -11.99
N SER A 260 -4.07 1.78 -11.76
CA SER A 260 -3.01 2.42 -10.99
C SER A 260 -2.25 3.45 -11.82
N ARG A 261 -1.68 4.46 -11.16
CA ARG A 261 -0.67 5.33 -11.75
C ARG A 261 0.59 4.58 -12.23
N TYR A 262 0.85 3.40 -11.67
CA TYR A 262 2.04 2.61 -11.99
C TYR A 262 1.80 1.63 -13.14
N ALA A 263 2.80 1.50 -13.99
CA ALA A 263 2.89 0.50 -15.05
C ALA A 263 3.28 -0.87 -14.50
N PHE A 264 2.87 -1.92 -15.19
CA PHE A 264 3.45 -3.24 -14.99
C PHE A 264 4.86 -3.27 -15.57
N GLU A 265 5.85 -3.59 -14.74
CA GLU A 265 7.22 -3.86 -15.17
C GLU A 265 7.39 -5.36 -15.40
N SER A 266 7.55 -5.75 -16.66
CA SER A 266 7.91 -7.12 -17.02
C SER A 266 9.40 -7.37 -16.69
N ASN A 267 9.67 -7.60 -15.42
CA ASN A 267 10.82 -8.36 -14.93
C ASN A 267 12.25 -7.88 -15.27
N GLU A 268 12.48 -6.56 -15.29
CA GLU A 268 13.84 -5.99 -15.10
C GLU A 268 14.45 -6.42 -13.75
N LEU A 269 13.64 -6.82 -12.76
CA LEU A 269 14.12 -7.36 -11.49
C LEU A 269 14.89 -8.68 -11.63
N SER A 270 14.53 -9.57 -12.57
CA SER A 270 15.29 -10.80 -12.80
C SER A 270 16.64 -10.53 -13.46
N ASP A 271 16.68 -9.64 -14.44
CA ASP A 271 17.90 -9.27 -15.15
C ASP A 271 18.83 -8.45 -14.24
N ASN A 272 18.29 -7.56 -13.42
CA ASN A 272 19.07 -6.79 -12.45
C ASN A 272 19.53 -7.67 -11.28
N LYS A 273 18.72 -8.60 -10.79
CA LYS A 273 19.15 -9.59 -9.79
C LYS A 273 20.25 -10.50 -10.34
N ALA A 274 20.14 -10.93 -11.60
CA ALA A 274 21.17 -11.74 -12.27
C ALA A 274 22.47 -10.93 -12.46
N LYS A 275 22.39 -9.67 -12.90
CA LYS A 275 23.54 -8.76 -13.01
C LYS A 275 24.18 -8.47 -11.65
N LEU A 276 23.38 -8.21 -10.62
CA LEU A 276 23.86 -8.00 -9.23
C LEU A 276 24.50 -9.26 -8.66
N GLN A 277 23.90 -10.44 -8.86
CA GLN A 277 24.50 -11.70 -8.45
C GLN A 277 25.80 -11.98 -9.19
N GLN A 278 25.87 -11.65 -10.47
CA GLN A 278 27.09 -11.81 -11.25
C GLN A 278 28.17 -10.83 -10.80
N GLU A 279 27.85 -9.56 -10.55
CA GLU A 279 28.78 -8.55 -10.02
C GLU A 279 29.26 -8.88 -8.60
N LEU A 280 28.37 -9.42 -7.74
CA LEU A 280 28.72 -9.94 -6.42
C LEU A 280 29.63 -11.17 -6.52
N THR A 281 29.38 -12.06 -7.47
CA THR A 281 30.21 -13.26 -7.70
C THR A 281 31.59 -12.87 -8.24
N ASP A 282 31.66 -11.90 -9.16
CA ASP A 282 32.90 -11.38 -9.72
C ASP A 282 33.72 -10.65 -8.63
N LYS A 283 33.08 -9.82 -7.80
CA LYS A 283 33.73 -9.18 -6.63
C LYS A 283 34.22 -10.19 -5.58
N VAL A 284 33.43 -11.21 -5.28
CA VAL A 284 33.86 -12.29 -4.35
C VAL A 284 35.00 -13.11 -4.96
N THR A 285 35.02 -13.32 -6.27
CA THR A 285 36.10 -14.05 -6.96
C THR A 285 37.38 -13.22 -7.00
N GLU A 286 37.29 -11.90 -7.21
CA GLU A 286 38.43 -10.98 -7.10
C GLU A 286 38.97 -10.94 -5.66
N MET A 287 38.10 -10.83 -4.64
CA MET A 287 38.51 -10.86 -3.24
C MET A 287 39.10 -12.21 -2.81
N ALA A 288 38.58 -13.34 -3.32
CA ALA A 288 39.12 -14.67 -3.06
C ALA A 288 40.44 -14.94 -3.79
N SER A 289 40.71 -14.23 -4.89
CA SER A 289 42.02 -14.29 -5.57
C SER A 289 43.12 -13.51 -4.85
N ASP A 290 42.75 -12.58 -3.96
CA ASP A 290 43.65 -11.80 -3.12
C ASP A 290 43.92 -12.43 -1.73
N GLU A 291 43.12 -13.41 -1.30
CA GLU A 291 43.38 -14.18 -0.08
C GLU A 291 44.31 -15.38 -0.33
N ASP A 292 45.61 -15.06 -0.32
CA ASP A 292 46.70 -15.88 0.21
C ASP A 292 46.42 -17.40 0.31
N GLU A 293 46.73 -18.14 -0.78
CA GLU A 293 46.68 -19.61 -0.89
C GLU A 293 47.25 -20.30 0.38
N ILE A 294 46.36 -20.88 1.19
CA ILE A 294 46.71 -21.56 2.44
C ILE A 294 47.35 -22.91 2.09
N GLN A 295 48.65 -23.06 2.37
CA GLN A 295 49.35 -24.33 2.20
C GLN A 295 49.54 -25.03 3.55
N VAL A 296 49.16 -26.31 3.60
CA VAL A 296 49.31 -27.17 4.77
C VAL A 296 50.50 -28.12 4.57
N ILE A 297 51.55 -27.95 5.37
CA ILE A 297 52.78 -28.74 5.33
C ILE A 297 52.80 -29.70 6.53
N LYS A 298 52.95 -31.00 6.28
CA LYS A 298 53.17 -32.01 7.33
C LYS A 298 54.65 -32.03 7.73
N LEU A 299 54.93 -31.80 9.01
CA LEU A 299 56.27 -31.86 9.57
C LEU A 299 56.66 -33.31 9.93
N PRO A 300 57.96 -33.64 9.93
CA PRO A 300 58.47 -34.99 10.19
C PRO A 300 58.11 -35.58 11.56
N HIS A 301 57.74 -34.74 12.53
CA HIS A 301 57.40 -35.14 13.91
C HIS A 301 55.88 -35.38 14.09
N GLY A 302 55.12 -35.45 12.99
CA GLY A 302 53.67 -35.63 13.02
C GLY A 302 52.86 -34.34 13.24
N GLY A 303 53.52 -33.18 13.31
CA GLY A 303 52.86 -31.87 13.40
C GLY A 303 52.38 -31.36 12.03
N LEU A 304 51.34 -30.54 12.01
CA LEU A 304 50.86 -29.81 10.83
C LEU A 304 51.23 -28.33 10.96
N ARG A 305 51.76 -27.72 9.90
CA ARG A 305 51.99 -26.28 9.82
C ARG A 305 51.21 -25.71 8.66
N ILE A 306 50.38 -24.72 8.95
CA ILE A 306 49.57 -23.99 7.99
C ILE A 306 50.27 -22.65 7.74
N THR A 307 50.55 -22.30 6.48
CA THR A 307 51.25 -21.07 6.11
C THR A 307 50.56 -20.40 4.93
N THR A 308 50.56 -19.06 4.93
CA THR A 308 50.17 -18.23 3.79
C THR A 308 51.40 -17.75 3.03
N ARG A 309 51.24 -17.31 1.77
CA ARG A 309 52.36 -16.89 0.90
C ARG A 309 53.13 -15.67 1.46
N LYS A 310 52.44 -14.76 2.17
CA LYS A 310 53.07 -13.62 2.87
C LYS A 310 54.05 -14.03 3.97
N ASP A 311 53.77 -15.12 4.69
CA ASP A 311 54.63 -15.57 5.79
C ASP A 311 55.94 -16.20 5.30
N GLN A 312 55.94 -16.85 4.14
CA GLN A 312 57.17 -17.40 3.54
C GLN A 312 58.17 -16.32 3.12
N LYS A 313 57.69 -15.19 2.58
CA LYS A 313 58.57 -14.08 2.19
C LYS A 313 59.27 -13.47 3.40
N ARG A 314 58.55 -13.29 4.52
CA ARG A 314 59.13 -12.82 5.79
C ARG A 314 60.14 -13.81 6.40
N LEU A 315 59.96 -15.11 6.15
CA LEU A 315 60.89 -16.15 6.65
C LEU A 315 62.17 -16.24 5.81
N GLN A 316 62.10 -16.03 4.49
CA GLN A 316 63.30 -15.97 3.64
C GLN A 316 64.14 -14.73 3.92
N ASP A 317 63.50 -13.59 4.21
CA ASP A 317 64.23 -12.36 4.56
C ASP A 317 64.92 -12.46 5.93
N ASN A 318 64.38 -13.27 6.86
CA ASN A 318 64.97 -13.49 8.20
C ASN A 318 66.03 -14.61 8.26
N GLN A 319 66.27 -15.35 7.16
CA GLN A 319 67.38 -16.30 7.07
C GLN A 319 68.62 -15.73 6.37
N ASN A 320 68.53 -14.49 5.86
CA ASN A 320 69.63 -13.76 5.23
C ASN A 320 70.16 -12.60 6.10
N GLN A 321 69.88 -12.59 7.40
CA GLN A 321 70.55 -11.78 8.43
C GLN A 321 71.21 -12.70 9.45
#